data_AF-A0A8T7J055-F1
#
_entry.id   AF-A0A8T7J055-F1
#
_cell.length_a   1.000
_cell.length_b   1.000
_cell.length_c   1.000
_cell.angle_alpha   90.00
_cell.angle_beta   90.00
_cell.angle_gamma   90.00
#
_symmetry.space_group_name_H-M   'P 1'
#
loop_
_entity.id
_entity.type
_entity.pdbx_description
1 polymer ?
#
loop_
_entity_poly.entity_id
_entity_poly.type
_entity_poly.pdbx_seq_one_letter_code
_entity_poly.pdbx_strand_id
1 'polypeptide(L)'
;MRYKINGFLLSDNLATAEKGKETIRLTQQEIDALKLFFNLSDNGFVDTLTLESKVWGEQIVTQNSLRKLISGLRLKFGDKESFKNIRGKGYQLSFEALEQAEEHQAINRKPKILLTLVFLISIFVLATLFSNVTTNDDVVSLPKASIQTVFESKDYILDYATHNGALYVTTRGKKSSSVYKTVNRQNKEILSADFPGAFRGIEIHSSGRTVMHVIEDKKCKIRVYEKPIENLIDEVSCNRQNAFPSFDWIDENQFYVSFNVVPTASIRPFVYNLETKRIDKVTDINFNSEDDTRFIDAFIKSYNGGLFSLREDHLDQMSLMYFKDQQRKSIYKYRAKPYSIAVSKDKLVFVGNNNELLQVELSDDVVSQNMKPSLLLAPQAAKIDDPLFLESELYFSTGNSSKMVIDSSSGNFNYSLENGVRDFTYTEGMLSVLAFTNTGYAIEQLKDNKVVSSVYFDSILNLRQIAYFKDEVYLAGASGIYKLEGNTPVLVSELQPVELVSNGSCMIVETKDGIFDFNDGSSNFQKILTQGWRAFASEKECLFVDKLSDEITNTKRESVAKPIMTKLLFEHQGKIYHWHLSGSKTVVTDIETGEVYTEIAERVLNKKMVSYNDDILYLGHDEVNTSIKKLILN
;
A
#
# COMPACT_ATOMS: atom_id res chain seq x y z
N MET A 1 6.49 -39.54 13.38
CA MET A 1 6.58 -39.21 14.82
C MET A 1 5.27 -38.57 15.23
N ARG A 2 4.68 -39.03 16.34
CA ARG A 2 3.49 -38.37 16.91
C ARG A 2 3.90 -37.48 18.07
N TYR A 3 3.25 -36.33 18.21
CA TYR A 3 3.57 -35.36 19.25
C TYR A 3 2.44 -35.30 20.26
N LYS A 4 2.78 -34.98 21.51
CA LYS A 4 1.82 -34.79 22.58
C LYS A 4 2.12 -33.53 23.36
N ILE A 5 1.09 -32.70 23.57
CA ILE A 5 1.17 -31.41 24.29
C ILE A 5 0.13 -31.45 25.41
N ASN A 6 0.55 -31.24 26.66
CA ASN A 6 -0.32 -31.28 27.85
C ASN A 6 -1.32 -32.47 27.88
N GLY A 7 -0.89 -33.67 27.50
CA GLY A 7 -1.74 -34.85 27.48
C GLY A 7 -2.57 -35.06 26.20
N PHE A 8 -2.66 -34.07 25.30
CA PHE A 8 -3.34 -34.20 24.01
C PHE A 8 -2.42 -34.82 22.97
N LEU A 9 -2.81 -35.97 22.41
CA LEU A 9 -2.09 -36.64 21.33
C LEU A 9 -2.51 -36.02 19.99
N LEU A 10 -1.55 -35.49 19.24
CA LEU A 10 -1.80 -34.91 17.92
C LEU A 10 -1.95 -35.99 16.83
N SER A 11 -2.84 -35.74 15.88
CA SER A 11 -2.95 -36.54 14.64
C SER A 11 -1.72 -36.36 13.76
N ASP A 12 -1.51 -37.28 12.82
CA ASP A 12 -0.31 -37.30 11.97
C ASP A 12 -0.16 -36.04 11.09
N ASN A 13 -1.27 -35.40 10.73
CA ASN A 13 -1.30 -34.13 9.99
C ASN A 13 -1.42 -32.89 10.90
N LEU A 14 -1.39 -33.08 12.23
CA LEU A 14 -1.58 -32.07 13.27
C LEU A 14 -2.93 -31.33 13.22
N ALA A 15 -3.89 -31.75 12.40
CA ALA A 15 -5.17 -31.06 12.25
C ALA A 15 -6.09 -31.21 13.47
N THR A 16 -5.88 -32.26 14.25
CA THR A 16 -6.65 -32.56 15.46
C THR A 16 -5.74 -33.02 16.59
N ALA A 17 -6.15 -32.81 17.84
CA ALA A 17 -5.53 -33.47 18.98
C ALA A 17 -6.59 -34.03 19.93
N GLU A 18 -6.29 -35.18 20.55
CA GLU A 18 -7.25 -35.92 21.36
C GLU A 18 -6.72 -36.17 22.78
N LYS A 19 -7.58 -35.96 23.78
CA LYS A 19 -7.33 -36.29 25.18
C LYS A 19 -8.59 -36.89 25.79
N GLY A 20 -8.63 -38.21 25.90
CA GLY A 20 -9.83 -38.92 26.36
C GLY A 20 -10.98 -38.81 25.36
N LYS A 21 -12.08 -38.13 25.73
CA LYS A 21 -13.24 -37.88 24.85
C LYS A 21 -13.24 -36.49 24.21
N GLU A 22 -12.23 -35.68 24.51
CA GLU A 22 -12.11 -34.32 24.01
C GLU A 22 -11.24 -34.30 22.75
N THR A 23 -11.79 -33.77 21.65
CA THR A 23 -11.10 -33.59 20.38
C THR A 23 -11.02 -32.11 20.06
N ILE A 24 -9.81 -31.57 19.96
CA ILE A 24 -9.56 -30.20 19.52
C ILE A 24 -9.23 -30.18 18.04
N ARG A 25 -9.77 -29.19 17.31
CA ARG A 25 -9.44 -28.92 15.91
C ARG A 25 -8.51 -27.72 15.81
N LEU A 26 -7.45 -27.88 15.02
CA LEU A 26 -6.43 -26.86 14.83
C LEU A 26 -6.61 -26.18 13.47
N THR A 27 -6.41 -24.87 13.42
CA THR A 27 -6.44 -24.08 12.19
C THR A 27 -5.13 -24.27 11.42
N GLN A 28 -5.10 -23.89 10.15
CA GLN A 28 -3.88 -24.00 9.34
C GLN A 28 -2.70 -23.22 9.95
N GLN A 29 -2.93 -22.00 10.47
CA GLN A 29 -1.91 -21.20 11.14
C GLN A 29 -1.40 -21.84 12.43
N GLU A 30 -2.29 -22.48 13.20
CA GLU A 30 -1.92 -23.23 14.40
C GLU A 30 -1.08 -24.47 14.05
N ILE A 31 -1.47 -25.19 12.99
CA ILE A 31 -0.73 -26.33 12.45
C ILE A 31 0.67 -25.90 12.02
N ASP A 32 0.78 -24.79 11.29
CA ASP A 32 2.07 -24.33 10.78
C ASP A 32 2.97 -23.82 11.90
N ALA A 33 2.42 -23.16 12.93
CA ALA A 33 3.18 -22.82 14.14
C ALA A 33 3.69 -24.07 14.88
N LEU A 34 2.85 -25.10 15.04
CA LEU A 34 3.25 -26.36 15.68
C LEU A 34 4.35 -27.08 14.89
N LYS A 35 4.27 -27.11 13.55
CA LYS A 35 5.34 -27.64 12.71
C LYS A 35 6.67 -26.92 12.95
N LEU A 36 6.65 -25.60 13.12
CA LEU A 36 7.87 -24.83 13.40
C LEU A 36 8.44 -25.22 14.77
N PHE A 37 7.60 -25.34 15.79
CA PHE A 37 8.04 -25.79 17.11
C PHE A 37 8.60 -27.21 17.12
N PHE A 38 8.10 -28.12 16.28
CA PHE A 38 8.58 -29.51 16.21
C PHE A 38 9.81 -29.71 15.32
N ASN A 39 9.98 -28.89 14.28
CA ASN A 39 10.98 -29.15 13.22
C ASN A 39 12.22 -28.25 13.29
N LEU A 40 12.16 -27.07 13.92
CA LEU A 40 13.26 -26.10 13.88
C LEU A 40 14.18 -26.14 15.11
N SER A 41 13.79 -26.78 16.21
CA SER A 41 14.64 -26.88 17.40
C SER A 41 14.31 -28.09 18.29
N ASP A 42 15.37 -28.75 18.78
CA ASP A 42 15.26 -29.92 19.68
C ASP A 42 14.63 -29.57 21.04
N ASN A 43 14.53 -28.27 21.37
CA ASN A 43 13.97 -27.76 22.61
C ASN A 43 12.63 -27.02 22.43
N GLY A 44 12.07 -27.03 21.22
CA GLY A 44 10.80 -26.39 20.91
C GLY A 44 10.81 -24.86 20.93
N PHE A 45 11.97 -24.20 20.87
CA PHE A 45 12.07 -22.74 20.75
C PHE A 45 12.02 -22.27 19.28
N VAL A 46 11.24 -21.21 19.02
CA VAL A 46 11.22 -20.49 17.73
C VAL A 46 11.18 -18.99 18.00
N ASP A 47 12.01 -18.22 17.29
CA ASP A 47 12.04 -16.76 17.44
C ASP A 47 10.81 -16.08 16.80
N THR A 48 10.53 -14.87 17.27
CA THR A 48 9.35 -14.08 16.85
C THR A 48 9.30 -13.85 15.34
N LEU A 49 10.42 -13.51 14.71
CA LEU A 49 10.48 -13.16 13.29
C LEU A 49 10.26 -14.40 12.41
N THR A 50 10.79 -15.54 12.82
CA THR A 50 10.56 -16.81 12.15
C THR A 50 9.10 -17.27 12.28
N LEU A 51 8.48 -17.12 13.46
CA LEU A 51 7.05 -17.42 13.64
C LEU A 51 6.17 -16.50 12.79
N GLU A 52 6.44 -15.19 12.78
CA GLU A 52 5.69 -14.21 11.98
C GLU A 52 5.83 -14.52 10.48
N SER A 53 7.05 -14.70 9.98
CA SER A 53 7.29 -14.93 8.55
C SER A 53 6.85 -16.31 8.04
N LYS A 54 6.93 -17.38 8.85
CA LYS A 54 6.62 -18.73 8.37
C LYS A 54 5.18 -19.15 8.59
N VAL A 55 4.51 -18.63 9.62
CA VAL A 55 3.09 -18.94 9.88
C VAL A 55 2.16 -18.08 9.03
N TRP A 56 2.54 -16.82 8.78
CA TRP A 56 1.74 -15.88 8.00
C TRP A 56 2.31 -15.62 6.60
N GLY A 57 3.49 -16.17 6.28
CA GLY A 57 4.10 -16.03 4.96
C GLY A 57 4.40 -14.56 4.64
N GLU A 58 3.77 -14.07 3.58
CA GLU A 58 3.90 -12.68 3.10
C GLU A 58 2.91 -11.71 3.77
N GLN A 59 2.04 -12.18 4.67
CA GLN A 59 1.05 -11.33 5.34
C GLN A 59 1.68 -10.47 6.44
N ILE A 60 1.34 -9.19 6.44
CA ILE A 60 1.68 -8.21 7.47
C ILE A 60 0.99 -8.58 8.78
N VAL A 61 1.77 -8.93 9.80
CA VAL A 61 1.26 -9.22 11.14
C VAL A 61 1.87 -8.30 12.18
N THR A 62 1.03 -7.85 13.11
CA THR A 62 1.50 -7.15 14.31
C THR A 62 2.00 -8.17 15.32
N GLN A 63 2.86 -7.75 16.26
CA GLN A 63 3.24 -8.60 17.41
C GLN A 63 2.01 -9.10 18.20
N ASN A 64 0.87 -8.42 18.09
CA ASN A 64 -0.39 -8.83 18.69
C ASN A 64 -1.03 -10.04 18.00
N SER A 65 -0.87 -10.20 16.69
CA SER A 65 -1.35 -11.37 15.95
C SER A 65 -0.61 -12.64 16.38
N LEU A 66 0.72 -12.56 16.53
CA LEU A 66 1.50 -13.67 17.08
C LEU A 66 1.10 -13.99 18.52
N ARG A 67 0.91 -12.97 19.37
CA ARG A 67 0.42 -13.18 20.74
C ARG A 67 -0.96 -13.84 20.77
N LYS A 68 -1.88 -13.45 19.88
CA LYS A 68 -3.21 -14.06 19.76
C LYS A 68 -3.13 -15.52 19.33
N LEU A 69 -2.30 -15.85 18.34
CA LEU A 69 -2.09 -17.24 17.92
C LEU A 69 -1.59 -18.11 19.08
N ILE A 70 -0.54 -17.66 19.78
CA ILE A 70 0.01 -18.41 20.91
C ILE A 70 -0.99 -18.48 22.07
N SER A 71 -1.76 -17.42 22.31
CA SER A 71 -2.83 -17.44 23.31
C SER A 71 -3.95 -18.40 22.94
N GLY A 72 -4.33 -18.49 21.66
CA GLY A 72 -5.32 -19.43 21.16
C GLY A 72 -4.86 -20.88 21.33
N LEU A 73 -3.60 -21.18 21.02
CA LEU A 73 -2.99 -22.49 21.27
C LEU A 73 -3.02 -22.83 22.78
N ARG A 74 -2.62 -21.92 23.67
CA ARG A 74 -2.69 -22.13 25.13
C ARG A 74 -4.11 -22.45 25.62
N LEU A 75 -5.11 -21.74 25.08
CA LEU A 75 -6.51 -21.98 25.43
C LEU A 75 -6.98 -23.35 24.97
N LYS A 76 -6.66 -23.75 23.73
CA LYS A 76 -7.06 -25.06 23.17
C LYS A 76 -6.41 -26.24 23.87
N PHE A 77 -5.13 -26.12 24.23
CA PHE A 77 -4.41 -27.17 24.97
C PHE A 77 -4.62 -27.08 26.49
N GLY A 78 -5.39 -26.08 26.97
CA GLY A 78 -5.74 -25.91 28.37
C GLY A 78 -4.55 -25.67 29.31
N ASP A 79 -3.43 -25.14 28.79
CA ASP A 79 -2.21 -24.93 29.58
C ASP A 79 -1.40 -23.71 29.10
N LYS A 80 -1.11 -22.81 30.04
CA LYS A 80 -0.28 -21.62 29.82
C LYS A 80 1.21 -21.95 29.84
N GLU A 81 1.62 -23.01 30.53
CA GLU A 81 3.04 -23.35 30.72
C GLU A 81 3.63 -24.09 29.52
N SER A 82 2.82 -24.85 28.77
CA SER A 82 3.24 -25.54 27.55
C SER A 82 3.78 -24.61 26.47
N PHE A 83 3.27 -23.37 26.36
CA PHE A 83 3.77 -22.36 25.41
C PHE A 83 4.37 -21.18 26.18
N LYS A 84 5.67 -21.17 26.41
CA LYS A 84 6.35 -20.14 27.21
C LYS A 84 6.83 -18.98 26.35
N ASN A 85 6.61 -17.75 26.80
CA ASN A 85 7.19 -16.57 26.15
C ASN A 85 8.62 -16.35 26.66
N ILE A 86 9.57 -16.19 25.74
CA ILE A 86 10.94 -15.79 26.03
C ILE A 86 11.08 -14.31 25.66
N ARG A 87 11.09 -13.45 26.68
CA ARG A 87 11.01 -11.99 26.54
C ARG A 87 12.00 -11.45 25.50
N GLY A 88 11.46 -10.77 24.48
CA GLY A 88 12.24 -10.12 23.43
C GLY A 88 12.91 -11.07 22.42
N LYS A 89 12.65 -12.38 22.49
CA LYS A 89 13.28 -13.38 21.61
C LYS A 89 12.27 -14.24 20.84
N GLY A 90 11.25 -14.79 21.51
CA GLY A 90 10.32 -15.69 20.85
C GLY A 90 9.50 -16.53 21.82
N TYR A 91 9.14 -17.74 21.40
CA TYR A 91 8.32 -18.67 22.17
C TYR A 91 8.95 -20.05 22.23
N GLN A 92 8.68 -20.78 23.31
CA GLN A 92 9.14 -22.14 23.50
C GLN A 92 7.97 -23.06 23.83
N LEU A 93 7.82 -24.13 23.06
CA LEU A 93 6.81 -25.19 23.26
C LEU A 93 7.43 -26.38 23.99
N SER A 94 6.77 -26.85 25.04
CA SER A 94 7.07 -28.14 25.69
C SER A 94 6.19 -29.25 25.10
N PHE A 95 6.80 -30.33 24.61
CA PHE A 95 6.09 -31.45 23.99
C PHE A 95 6.80 -32.79 24.21
N GLU A 96 6.06 -33.90 24.07
CA GLU A 96 6.58 -35.28 24.05
C GLU A 96 6.53 -35.82 22.61
N ALA A 97 7.62 -36.40 22.11
CA ALA A 97 7.65 -37.10 20.82
C ALA A 97 7.54 -38.63 21.03
N LEU A 98 6.65 -39.26 20.28
CA LEU A 98 6.38 -40.70 20.30
C LEU A 98 6.79 -41.31 18.95
N GLU A 99 7.64 -42.35 19.00
CA GLU A 99 7.98 -43.15 17.81
C GLU A 99 6.76 -43.95 17.33
N GLN A 100 6.60 -44.02 16.02
CA GLN A 100 5.43 -44.61 15.38
C GLN A 100 5.81 -46.00 14.85
N ALA A 101 5.12 -47.04 15.32
CA ALA A 101 5.22 -48.38 14.73
C ALA A 101 4.55 -48.39 13.35
N GLU A 102 5.24 -48.92 12.34
CA GLU A 102 4.79 -48.96 10.95
C GLU A 102 3.52 -49.83 10.79
N GLU A 103 2.47 -49.26 10.19
CA GLU A 103 1.30 -50.02 9.74
C GLU A 103 1.18 -49.93 8.22
N HIS A 104 1.34 -51.08 7.57
CA HIS A 104 1.28 -51.26 6.12
C HIS A 104 -0.13 -51.06 5.56
N GLN A 105 -0.29 -50.17 4.57
CA GLN A 105 -1.50 -50.12 3.75
C GLN A 105 -1.35 -50.96 2.46
N ALA A 106 -2.30 -51.87 2.30
CA ALA A 106 -2.43 -52.76 1.16
C ALA A 106 -2.91 -52.03 -0.10
N ILE A 107 -2.16 -52.19 -1.20
CA ILE A 107 -2.49 -51.66 -2.53
C ILE A 107 -3.43 -52.64 -3.23
N ASN A 108 -4.68 -52.23 -3.50
CA ASN A 108 -5.63 -53.00 -4.30
C ASN A 108 -5.62 -52.55 -5.77
N ARG A 109 -5.58 -53.51 -6.70
CA ARG A 109 -5.32 -53.32 -8.13
C ARG A 109 -6.60 -53.26 -9.00
N LYS A 110 -6.61 -52.27 -9.92
CA LYS A 110 -7.15 -52.25 -11.32
C LYS A 110 -8.70 -52.29 -11.51
N PRO A 111 -9.29 -51.79 -12.64
CA PRO A 111 -8.79 -51.90 -14.01
C PRO A 111 -9.04 -50.76 -15.06
N LYS A 112 -8.12 -50.71 -16.04
CA LYS A 112 -8.24 -50.49 -17.51
C LYS A 112 -9.40 -49.69 -18.18
N ILE A 113 -10.00 -48.67 -17.55
CA ILE A 113 -10.96 -47.76 -18.24
C ILE A 113 -10.41 -46.32 -18.39
N LEU A 114 -9.30 -45.99 -17.72
CA LEU A 114 -8.77 -44.62 -17.69
C LEU A 114 -8.14 -44.15 -19.02
N LEU A 115 -7.61 -45.07 -19.85
CA LEU A 115 -6.80 -44.69 -21.02
C LEU A 115 -7.64 -44.13 -22.18
N THR A 116 -8.87 -44.60 -22.35
CA THR A 116 -9.79 -44.14 -23.41
C THR A 116 -10.41 -42.79 -23.07
N LEU A 117 -10.62 -42.51 -21.78
CA LEU A 117 -11.15 -41.22 -21.32
C LEU A 117 -10.13 -40.09 -21.52
N VAL A 118 -8.85 -40.36 -21.25
CA VAL A 118 -7.76 -39.40 -21.47
C VAL A 118 -7.63 -39.04 -22.96
N PHE A 119 -7.80 -40.02 -23.85
CA PHE A 119 -7.70 -39.80 -25.30
C PHE A 119 -8.83 -38.93 -25.87
N LEU A 120 -10.06 -39.12 -25.37
CA LEU A 120 -11.23 -38.30 -25.73
C LEU A 120 -11.09 -36.84 -25.23
N ILE A 121 -10.56 -36.65 -24.02
CA ILE A 121 -10.32 -35.31 -23.46
C ILE A 121 -9.24 -34.57 -24.28
N SER A 122 -8.17 -35.25 -24.69
CA SER A 122 -7.13 -34.63 -25.52
C SER A 122 -7.62 -34.19 -26.92
N ILE A 123 -8.54 -34.94 -27.53
CA ILE A 123 -9.12 -34.57 -28.84
C ILE A 123 -10.05 -33.36 -28.69
N PHE A 124 -10.80 -33.27 -27.59
CA PHE A 124 -11.67 -32.13 -27.31
C PHE A 124 -10.89 -30.83 -27.05
N VAL A 125 -9.76 -30.92 -26.34
CA VAL A 125 -8.86 -29.77 -26.09
C VAL A 125 -8.22 -29.27 -27.39
N LEU A 126 -7.82 -30.18 -28.29
CA LEU A 126 -7.27 -29.81 -29.61
C LEU A 126 -8.31 -29.13 -30.51
N ALA A 127 -9.57 -29.56 -30.47
CA ALA A 127 -10.65 -28.93 -31.24
C ALA A 127 -10.96 -27.50 -30.75
N THR A 128 -10.93 -27.26 -29.42
CA THR A 128 -11.11 -25.91 -28.85
C THR A 128 -9.94 -24.97 -29.14
N LEU A 129 -8.71 -25.50 -29.29
CA LEU A 129 -7.54 -24.69 -29.65
C LEU A 129 -7.59 -24.24 -31.12
N PHE A 130 -8.15 -25.06 -32.02
CA PHE A 130 -8.25 -24.71 -33.45
C PHE A 130 -9.44 -23.81 -33.79
N SER A 131 -10.52 -23.80 -33.00
CA SER A 131 -11.67 -22.92 -33.24
C SER A 131 -11.43 -21.45 -32.87
N ASN A 132 -10.41 -21.15 -32.07
CA ASN A 132 -10.09 -19.79 -31.61
C ASN A 132 -9.10 -19.02 -32.51
N VAL A 133 -8.71 -19.57 -33.67
CA VAL A 133 -7.69 -18.96 -34.56
C VAL A 133 -8.29 -18.12 -35.69
N THR A 134 -9.60 -17.90 -35.71
CA THR A 134 -10.21 -16.99 -36.69
C THR A 134 -11.13 -15.97 -36.03
N THR A 135 -10.77 -14.71 -36.27
CA THR A 135 -11.50 -13.45 -36.07
C THR A 135 -11.71 -12.98 -34.63
N ASN A 136 -10.83 -12.08 -34.19
CA ASN A 136 -11.20 -10.72 -33.81
C ASN A 136 -9.99 -9.80 -33.96
N ASP A 137 -10.11 -8.79 -34.83
CA ASP A 137 -9.33 -7.55 -34.73
C ASP A 137 -9.82 -6.83 -33.46
N ASP A 138 -9.33 -7.26 -32.31
CA ASP A 138 -9.48 -6.49 -31.09
C ASP A 138 -8.56 -5.27 -31.25
N VAL A 139 -9.18 -4.09 -31.22
CA VAL A 139 -8.48 -2.86 -30.82
C VAL A 139 -7.85 -3.18 -29.48
N VAL A 140 -6.54 -3.48 -29.47
CA VAL A 140 -5.78 -3.70 -28.26
C VAL A 140 -5.78 -2.38 -27.50
N SER A 141 -6.76 -2.21 -26.60
CA SER A 141 -6.66 -1.22 -25.56
C SER A 141 -5.36 -1.52 -24.82
N LEU A 142 -4.45 -0.55 -24.82
CA LEU A 142 -3.18 -0.64 -24.11
C LEU A 142 -3.46 -1.19 -22.70
N PRO A 143 -2.69 -2.20 -22.22
CA PRO A 143 -2.85 -2.66 -20.85
C PRO A 143 -2.70 -1.44 -19.93
N LYS A 144 -3.76 -1.14 -19.16
CA LYS A 144 -3.68 -0.11 -18.12
C LYS A 144 -2.60 -0.56 -17.15
N ALA A 145 -1.52 0.21 -17.06
CA ALA A 145 -0.55 0.05 -15.99
C ALA A 145 -1.31 0.21 -14.66
N SER A 146 -1.43 -0.86 -13.89
CA SER A 146 -1.94 -0.79 -12.52
C SER A 146 -0.85 -0.11 -11.70
N ILE A 147 -1.13 1.11 -11.24
CA ILE A 147 -0.21 1.87 -10.40
C ILE A 147 -0.51 1.50 -8.94
N GLN A 148 0.53 1.15 -8.19
CA GLN A 148 0.42 0.72 -6.81
C GLN A 148 1.27 1.58 -5.89
N THR A 149 0.65 2.18 -4.87
CA THR A 149 1.40 2.82 -3.78
C THR A 149 2.19 1.80 -2.97
N VAL A 150 3.50 2.03 -2.85
CA VAL A 150 4.47 1.16 -2.14
C VAL A 150 5.04 1.83 -0.90
N PHE A 151 4.99 3.16 -0.82
CA PHE A 151 5.45 3.94 0.33
C PHE A 151 4.67 5.24 0.46
N GLU A 152 4.47 5.67 1.70
CA GLU A 152 3.91 6.96 2.04
C GLU A 152 4.56 7.57 3.27
N SER A 153 4.58 8.90 3.32
CA SER A 153 5.19 9.65 4.42
C SER A 153 4.55 11.03 4.56
N LYS A 154 4.44 11.53 5.81
CA LYS A 154 4.10 12.95 6.06
C LYS A 154 5.25 13.90 5.74
N ASP A 155 6.46 13.36 5.83
CA ASP A 155 7.69 14.07 5.56
C ASP A 155 7.99 14.03 4.07
N TYR A 156 8.64 15.09 3.57
CA TYR A 156 8.98 15.22 2.16
C TYR A 156 9.96 14.12 1.75
N ILE A 157 9.56 13.29 0.78
CA ILE A 157 10.42 12.28 0.18
C ILE A 157 11.53 13.00 -0.59
N LEU A 158 12.78 12.66 -0.28
CA LEU A 158 13.95 13.23 -0.93
C LEU A 158 14.49 12.35 -2.04
N ASP A 159 14.64 11.05 -1.75
CA ASP A 159 15.17 10.05 -2.68
C ASP A 159 14.89 8.62 -2.19
N TYR A 160 14.96 7.64 -3.08
CA TYR A 160 14.68 6.24 -2.77
C TYR A 160 15.40 5.23 -3.69
N ALA A 161 15.67 4.04 -3.16
CA ALA A 161 16.31 2.94 -3.88
C ALA A 161 15.77 1.58 -3.39
N THR A 162 15.91 0.51 -4.17
CA THR A 162 15.57 -0.85 -3.71
C THR A 162 16.78 -1.74 -3.57
N HIS A 163 16.66 -2.75 -2.70
CA HIS A 163 17.56 -3.88 -2.67
C HIS A 163 16.88 -5.10 -2.05
N ASN A 164 16.90 -6.23 -2.76
CA ASN A 164 16.33 -7.51 -2.35
C ASN A 164 14.86 -7.39 -1.92
N GLY A 165 14.03 -6.74 -2.74
CA GLY A 165 12.59 -6.57 -2.46
C GLY A 165 12.27 -5.62 -1.30
N ALA A 166 13.25 -4.89 -0.77
CA ALA A 166 13.05 -3.82 0.21
C ALA A 166 13.26 -2.46 -0.45
N LEU A 167 12.36 -1.52 -0.18
CA LEU A 167 12.47 -0.13 -0.60
C LEU A 167 13.08 0.71 0.53
N TYR A 168 14.10 1.52 0.22
CA TYR A 168 14.78 2.39 1.16
C TYR A 168 14.48 3.84 0.79
N VAL A 169 13.88 4.60 1.71
CA VAL A 169 13.37 5.95 1.41
C VAL A 169 13.94 6.96 2.38
N THR A 170 14.55 8.01 1.83
CA THR A 170 15.02 9.16 2.61
C THR A 170 13.93 10.23 2.67
N THR A 171 13.68 10.77 3.86
CA THR A 171 12.65 11.79 4.08
C THR A 171 13.18 12.99 4.84
N ARG A 172 12.49 14.12 4.68
CA ARG A 172 12.75 15.38 5.36
C ARG A 172 11.48 15.92 6.00
N GLY A 173 11.46 15.90 7.32
CA GLY A 173 10.48 16.59 8.12
C GLY A 173 10.84 18.05 8.41
N LYS A 174 9.99 18.71 9.20
CA LYS A 174 10.21 20.11 9.63
C LYS A 174 11.38 20.28 10.59
N LYS A 175 11.65 19.24 11.39
CA LYS A 175 12.70 19.26 12.42
C LYS A 175 13.70 18.12 12.28
N SER A 176 13.37 17.06 11.54
CA SER A 176 14.19 15.85 11.44
C SER A 176 14.32 15.39 10.00
N SER A 177 15.21 14.43 9.79
CA SER A 177 15.32 13.63 8.58
C SER A 177 15.36 12.18 8.99
N SER A 178 14.74 11.30 8.21
CA SER A 178 14.72 9.86 8.50
C SER A 178 15.06 9.06 7.26
N VAL A 179 15.52 7.82 7.48
CA VAL A 179 15.59 6.81 6.44
C VAL A 179 14.72 5.64 6.86
N TYR A 180 13.79 5.28 5.99
CA TYR A 180 12.89 4.15 6.16
C TYR A 180 13.38 2.97 5.32
N LYS A 181 13.25 1.77 5.88
CA LYS A 181 13.24 0.52 5.14
C LYS A 181 11.81 0.03 5.09
N THR A 182 11.33 -0.21 3.89
CA THR A 182 9.96 -0.62 3.60
C THR A 182 9.97 -1.99 2.97
N VAL A 183 9.34 -2.94 3.66
CA VAL A 183 9.16 -4.31 3.18
C VAL A 183 7.68 -4.60 3.25
N ASN A 184 7.09 -5.08 2.16
CA ASN A 184 5.64 -5.31 2.08
C ASN A 184 4.83 -4.10 2.58
N ARG A 185 5.21 -2.87 2.18
CA ARG A 185 4.57 -1.60 2.59
C ARG A 185 4.65 -1.26 4.09
N GLN A 186 5.34 -2.07 4.90
CA GLN A 186 5.61 -1.73 6.29
C GLN A 186 6.84 -0.83 6.37
N ASN A 187 6.63 0.42 6.75
CA ASN A 187 7.70 1.38 6.93
C ASN A 187 8.36 1.17 8.30
N LYS A 188 9.66 0.88 8.30
CA LYS A 188 10.49 0.84 9.51
C LYS A 188 11.54 1.94 9.43
N GLU A 189 11.52 2.89 10.34
CA GLU A 189 12.62 3.84 10.48
C GLU A 189 13.90 3.07 10.90
N ILE A 190 14.97 3.23 10.13
CA ILE A 190 16.27 2.58 10.38
C ILE A 190 17.36 3.59 10.72
N LEU A 191 17.20 4.86 10.33
CA LEU A 191 18.04 5.97 10.73
C LEU A 191 17.18 7.22 10.93
N SER A 192 17.57 8.06 11.88
CA SER A 192 17.02 9.41 12.06
C SER A 192 18.09 10.41 12.47
N ALA A 193 17.82 11.68 12.17
CA ALA A 193 18.65 12.82 12.54
C ALA A 193 17.75 14.00 12.96
N ASP A 194 18.19 14.74 13.98
CA ASP A 194 17.44 15.85 14.60
C ASP A 194 17.48 17.17 13.82
N PHE A 195 17.84 17.14 12.54
CA PHE A 195 17.78 18.31 11.68
C PHE A 195 17.25 17.97 10.27
N PRO A 196 16.53 18.88 9.63
CA PRO A 196 15.90 18.63 8.32
C PRO A 196 16.88 18.39 7.18
N GLY A 197 16.61 17.36 6.38
CA GLY A 197 17.33 17.09 5.13
C GLY A 197 18.78 16.65 5.35
N ALA A 198 19.00 15.92 6.45
CA ALA A 198 20.26 15.27 6.78
C ALA A 198 20.58 14.15 5.79
N PHE A 199 19.58 13.36 5.38
CA PHE A 199 19.72 12.30 4.40
C PHE A 199 19.03 12.74 3.11
N ARG A 200 19.76 12.84 2.00
CA ARG A 200 19.26 13.53 0.79
C ARG A 200 19.22 12.72 -0.49
N GLY A 201 20.16 11.81 -0.65
CA GLY A 201 20.28 11.00 -1.86
C GLY A 201 20.79 9.62 -1.51
N ILE A 202 20.29 8.59 -2.17
CA ILE A 202 20.60 7.19 -1.89
C ILE A 202 20.65 6.39 -3.20
N GLU A 203 21.70 5.60 -3.38
CA GLU A 203 21.79 4.63 -4.48
C GLU A 203 22.39 3.33 -3.93
N ILE A 204 21.76 2.20 -4.26
CA ILE A 204 22.16 0.88 -3.77
C ILE A 204 22.59 0.01 -4.94
N HIS A 205 23.83 -0.48 -4.90
CA HIS A 205 24.34 -1.44 -5.88
C HIS A 205 23.67 -2.80 -5.71
N SER A 206 23.69 -3.63 -6.76
CA SER A 206 23.19 -5.02 -6.71
C SER A 206 23.83 -5.88 -5.60
N SER A 207 25.07 -5.58 -5.19
CA SER A 207 25.74 -6.25 -4.06
C SER A 207 25.26 -5.81 -2.67
N GLY A 208 24.42 -4.76 -2.60
CA GLY A 208 23.94 -4.15 -1.36
C GLY A 208 24.78 -2.96 -0.87
N ARG A 209 25.94 -2.70 -1.47
CA ARG A 209 26.73 -1.50 -1.17
C ARG A 209 25.91 -0.25 -1.45
N THR A 210 25.92 0.67 -0.50
CA THR A 210 25.07 1.86 -0.55
C THR A 210 25.91 3.11 -0.52
N VAL A 211 25.65 4.02 -1.42
CA VAL A 211 26.17 5.39 -1.36
C VAL A 211 25.04 6.31 -0.94
N MET A 212 25.31 7.18 0.03
CA MET A 212 24.32 8.10 0.57
C MET A 212 24.90 9.50 0.71
N HIS A 213 24.16 10.48 0.20
CA HIS A 213 24.45 11.89 0.43
C HIS A 213 23.90 12.34 1.79
N VAL A 214 24.82 12.80 2.65
CA VAL A 214 24.53 13.21 4.02
C VAL A 214 24.98 14.65 4.24
N ILE A 215 24.11 15.45 4.85
CA ILE A 215 24.46 16.75 5.42
C ILE A 215 24.57 16.56 6.92
N GLU A 216 25.68 16.97 7.53
CA GLU A 216 25.92 16.85 8.97
C GLU A 216 26.75 18.07 9.41
N ASP A 217 26.35 18.78 10.46
CA ASP A 217 27.04 19.99 10.95
C ASP A 217 27.33 21.05 9.87
N LYS A 218 26.38 21.25 8.94
CA LYS A 218 26.50 22.14 7.76
C LYS A 218 27.60 21.71 6.77
N LYS A 219 28.20 20.54 6.93
CA LYS A 219 29.14 19.93 6.00
C LYS A 219 28.41 18.93 5.11
N CYS A 220 28.85 18.86 3.86
CA CYS A 220 28.37 17.88 2.90
C CYS A 220 29.31 16.68 2.92
N LYS A 221 28.74 15.48 3.02
CA LYS A 221 29.43 14.19 3.05
C LYS A 221 28.75 13.21 2.12
N ILE A 222 29.53 12.36 1.47
CA ILE A 222 29.06 11.18 0.75
C ILE A 222 29.56 9.98 1.55
N ARG A 223 28.64 9.23 2.14
CA ARG A 223 28.95 8.05 2.95
C ARG A 223 28.75 6.80 2.12
N VAL A 224 29.69 5.86 2.23
CA VAL A 224 29.60 4.56 1.55
C VAL A 224 29.54 3.45 2.58
N TYR A 225 28.52 2.61 2.46
CA TYR A 225 28.21 1.50 3.36
C TYR A 225 28.45 0.17 2.64
N GLU A 226 28.93 -0.81 3.37
CA GLU A 226 29.16 -2.17 2.86
C GLU A 226 27.86 -2.88 2.46
N LYS A 227 26.80 -2.61 3.22
CA LYS A 227 25.45 -3.16 3.07
C LYS A 227 24.42 -2.04 3.09
N PRO A 228 23.12 -2.31 2.81
CA PRO A 228 22.07 -1.30 2.82
C PRO A 228 21.98 -0.57 4.16
N ILE A 229 22.63 0.60 4.22
CA ILE A 229 22.70 1.49 5.38
C ILE A 229 23.27 0.78 6.62
N GLU A 230 24.22 -0.14 6.40
CA GLU A 230 24.89 -0.90 7.45
C GLU A 230 26.40 -0.93 7.19
N ASN A 231 27.20 -0.79 8.25
CA ASN A 231 28.67 -0.76 8.22
C ASN A 231 29.24 0.34 7.29
N LEU A 232 29.50 1.53 7.84
CA LEU A 232 30.19 2.59 7.11
C LEU A 232 31.62 2.17 6.77
N ILE A 233 31.98 2.17 5.50
CA ILE A 233 33.31 1.77 5.00
C ILE A 233 34.12 2.93 4.41
N ASP A 234 33.45 3.99 3.95
CA ASP A 234 34.14 5.21 3.52
C ASP A 234 33.31 6.49 3.67
N GLU A 235 33.99 7.63 3.68
CA GLU A 235 33.38 8.96 3.69
C GLU A 235 34.17 9.93 2.81
N VAL A 236 33.48 10.57 1.86
CA VAL A 236 34.04 11.55 0.94
C VAL A 236 33.44 12.92 1.27
N SER A 237 34.29 13.93 1.45
CA SER A 237 33.83 15.31 1.65
C SER A 237 33.30 15.90 0.34
N CYS A 238 32.14 16.53 0.39
CA CYS A 238 31.57 17.28 -0.73
C CYS A 238 31.45 18.78 -0.40
N ASN A 239 31.41 19.62 -1.44
CA ASN A 239 31.13 21.04 -1.28
C ASN A 239 29.61 21.28 -1.29
N ARG A 240 29.13 22.19 -0.43
CA ARG A 240 27.73 22.60 -0.28
C ARG A 240 27.06 23.07 -1.58
N GLN A 241 27.82 23.52 -2.57
CA GLN A 241 27.30 23.86 -3.91
C GLN A 241 26.87 22.62 -4.73
N ASN A 242 27.35 21.43 -4.37
CA ASN A 242 26.92 20.15 -4.95
C ASN A 242 25.67 19.65 -4.24
N ALA A 243 24.67 20.51 -4.00
CA ALA A 243 23.61 20.28 -3.01
C ALA A 243 22.74 19.03 -3.28
N PHE A 244 22.88 18.40 -4.45
CA PHE A 244 22.28 17.14 -4.87
C PHE A 244 23.24 16.39 -5.82
N PRO A 245 24.28 15.71 -5.29
CA PRO A 245 25.11 14.84 -6.13
C PRO A 245 24.27 13.64 -6.57
N SER A 246 24.37 13.29 -7.84
CA SER A 246 23.78 12.10 -8.43
C SER A 246 24.80 10.98 -8.40
N PHE A 247 24.36 9.77 -8.07
CA PHE A 247 25.19 8.58 -8.02
C PHE A 247 24.72 7.55 -9.05
N ASP A 248 25.67 6.80 -9.62
CA ASP A 248 25.33 5.62 -10.41
C ASP A 248 26.48 4.61 -10.34
N TRP A 249 26.19 3.38 -9.93
CA TRP A 249 27.23 2.37 -9.74
C TRP A 249 27.74 1.83 -11.09
N ILE A 250 29.07 1.71 -11.19
CA ILE A 250 29.74 1.07 -12.34
C ILE A 250 29.90 -0.41 -12.04
N ASP A 251 30.40 -0.70 -10.85
CA ASP A 251 30.56 -2.04 -10.27
C ASP A 251 30.53 -1.94 -8.74
N GLU A 252 30.85 -3.00 -8.02
CA GLU A 252 30.83 -2.98 -6.55
C GLU A 252 31.89 -2.06 -5.91
N ASN A 253 32.95 -1.69 -6.62
CA ASN A 253 34.08 -0.91 -6.14
C ASN A 253 34.14 0.52 -6.72
N GLN A 254 33.36 0.82 -7.75
CA GLN A 254 33.38 2.11 -8.44
C GLN A 254 31.98 2.63 -8.72
N PHE A 255 31.79 3.94 -8.56
CA PHE A 255 30.57 4.62 -8.95
C PHE A 255 30.85 6.00 -9.54
N TYR A 256 29.96 6.43 -10.42
CA TYR A 256 29.90 7.81 -10.88
C TYR A 256 29.31 8.71 -9.80
N VAL A 257 29.85 9.92 -9.69
CA VAL A 257 29.31 11.00 -8.86
C VAL A 257 29.32 12.31 -9.64
N SER A 258 28.20 13.02 -9.69
CA SER A 258 28.17 14.39 -10.23
C SER A 258 28.71 15.38 -9.18
N PHE A 259 29.82 16.04 -9.50
CA PHE A 259 30.52 16.89 -8.54
C PHE A 259 31.38 17.97 -9.21
N ASN A 260 31.76 19.02 -8.47
CA ASN A 260 32.82 19.94 -8.84
C ASN A 260 33.95 20.00 -7.80
N VAL A 261 35.18 19.74 -8.24
CA VAL A 261 36.37 19.84 -7.36
C VAL A 261 36.64 21.30 -6.97
N VAL A 262 36.34 22.23 -7.89
CA VAL A 262 36.50 23.68 -7.67
C VAL A 262 35.10 24.33 -7.75
N PRO A 263 34.70 25.19 -6.78
CA PRO A 263 33.37 25.80 -6.73
C PRO A 263 32.93 26.54 -8.00
N THR A 264 33.88 27.09 -8.75
CA THR A 264 33.64 27.86 -9.98
C THR A 264 33.51 26.99 -11.23
N ALA A 265 33.87 25.71 -11.16
CA ALA A 265 33.78 24.79 -12.29
C ALA A 265 32.34 24.26 -12.48
N SER A 266 32.07 23.77 -13.69
CA SER A 266 30.87 22.98 -14.00
C SER A 266 30.77 21.76 -13.09
N ILE A 267 29.54 21.40 -12.70
CA ILE A 267 29.25 20.14 -12.02
C ILE A 267 29.09 19.09 -13.12
N ARG A 268 29.91 18.05 -13.07
CA ARG A 268 29.96 16.99 -14.08
C ARG A 268 30.31 15.64 -13.46
N PRO A 269 30.17 14.52 -14.18
CA PRO A 269 30.52 13.21 -13.66
C PRO A 269 32.01 13.02 -13.39
N PHE A 270 32.33 12.40 -12.26
CA PHE A 270 33.62 11.84 -11.88
C PHE A 270 33.43 10.37 -11.47
N VAL A 271 34.50 9.58 -11.47
CA VAL A 271 34.50 8.22 -10.92
C VAL A 271 35.13 8.26 -9.53
N TYR A 272 34.45 7.67 -8.55
CA TYR A 272 35.06 7.38 -7.25
C TYR A 272 35.41 5.90 -7.17
N ASN A 273 36.67 5.59 -6.87
CA ASN A 273 37.15 4.22 -6.69
C ASN A 273 37.39 3.94 -5.20
N LEU A 274 36.66 2.96 -4.65
CA LEU A 274 36.67 2.60 -3.23
C LEU A 274 37.99 1.96 -2.77
N GLU A 275 38.68 1.24 -3.64
CA GLU A 275 39.95 0.58 -3.30
C GLU A 275 41.09 1.59 -3.14
N THR A 276 41.18 2.52 -4.09
CA THR A 276 42.22 3.55 -4.13
C THR A 276 41.86 4.81 -3.34
N LYS A 277 40.57 4.97 -3.01
CA LYS A 277 39.98 6.16 -2.39
C LYS A 277 40.20 7.45 -3.18
N ARG A 278 40.20 7.35 -4.51
CA ARG A 278 40.43 8.48 -5.42
C ARG A 278 39.18 8.86 -6.20
N ILE A 279 39.05 10.17 -6.45
CA ILE A 279 38.09 10.75 -7.38
C ILE A 279 38.85 11.10 -8.66
N ASP A 280 38.53 10.40 -9.75
CA ASP A 280 39.16 10.59 -11.06
C ASP A 280 38.17 11.20 -12.06
N LYS A 281 38.70 12.03 -12.97
CA LYS A 281 37.89 12.60 -14.06
C LYS A 281 37.49 11.48 -15.02
N VAL A 282 36.25 11.50 -15.50
CA VAL A 282 35.87 10.71 -16.67
C VAL A 282 36.53 11.35 -17.89
N THR A 283 37.52 10.68 -18.49
CA THR A 283 38.28 11.18 -19.65
C THR A 283 37.73 10.70 -20.98
N ASP A 284 37.06 9.56 -20.96
CA ASP A 284 36.71 8.84 -22.19
C ASP A 284 35.38 9.35 -22.77
N ILE A 285 34.61 10.11 -21.99
CA ILE A 285 33.34 10.73 -22.40
C ILE A 285 33.47 12.25 -22.38
N ASN A 286 33.14 12.89 -23.50
CA ASN A 286 33.20 14.34 -23.63
C ASN A 286 31.97 15.03 -23.05
N PHE A 287 32.08 15.49 -21.80
CA PHE A 287 31.05 16.29 -21.13
C PHE A 287 31.15 17.79 -21.40
N ASN A 288 32.12 18.28 -22.17
CA ASN A 288 32.31 19.72 -22.32
C ASN A 288 31.11 20.37 -23.05
N SER A 289 30.84 21.62 -22.72
CA SER A 289 29.87 22.46 -23.44
C SER A 289 30.41 22.83 -24.83
N GLU A 290 29.53 23.23 -25.74
CA GLU A 290 29.93 23.69 -27.08
C GLU A 290 30.81 24.95 -27.02
N ASP A 291 30.47 25.85 -26.11
CA ASP A 291 31.04 27.18 -26.03
C ASP A 291 31.92 27.37 -24.78
N ASP A 292 32.37 26.28 -24.15
CA ASP A 292 33.11 26.28 -22.87
C ASP A 292 32.40 27.03 -21.72
N THR A 293 31.08 27.20 -21.82
CA THR A 293 30.24 27.80 -20.78
C THR A 293 29.99 26.84 -19.62
N ARG A 294 29.70 27.38 -18.44
CA ARG A 294 29.40 26.59 -17.23
C ARG A 294 28.08 25.82 -17.41
N PHE A 295 28.03 24.61 -16.87
CA PHE A 295 26.84 23.75 -16.86
C PHE A 295 26.75 22.91 -15.58
N ILE A 296 25.61 22.27 -15.37
CA ILE A 296 25.36 21.34 -14.26
C ILE A 296 24.75 20.05 -14.80
N ASP A 297 25.44 18.93 -14.65
CA ASP A 297 24.84 17.59 -14.82
C ASP A 297 24.18 17.17 -13.50
N ALA A 298 22.88 17.44 -13.37
CA ALA A 298 22.15 17.33 -12.11
C ALA A 298 21.76 15.89 -11.74
N PHE A 299 21.54 15.04 -12.74
CA PHE A 299 21.22 13.62 -12.59
C PHE A 299 21.92 12.83 -13.68
N ILE A 300 22.42 11.64 -13.37
CA ILE A 300 23.08 10.77 -14.34
C ILE A 300 22.63 9.32 -14.21
N LYS A 301 22.63 8.59 -15.34
CA LYS A 301 22.41 7.15 -15.36
C LYS A 301 23.19 6.51 -16.51
N SER A 302 23.99 5.50 -16.22
CA SER A 302 24.79 4.79 -17.22
C SER A 302 23.91 3.90 -18.10
N TYR A 303 24.31 3.77 -19.35
CA TYR A 303 23.66 2.89 -20.30
C TYR A 303 24.62 2.57 -21.45
N ASN A 304 24.83 1.29 -21.72
CA ASN A 304 25.63 0.78 -22.85
C ASN A 304 26.96 1.53 -23.12
N GLY A 305 27.75 1.76 -22.07
CA GLY A 305 29.05 2.44 -22.12
C GLY A 305 28.98 3.96 -22.28
N GLY A 306 27.79 4.56 -22.25
CA GLY A 306 27.57 6.00 -22.16
C GLY A 306 26.82 6.41 -20.90
N LEU A 307 26.49 7.70 -20.81
CA LEU A 307 25.78 8.30 -19.69
C LEU A 307 24.64 9.19 -20.19
N PHE A 308 23.42 8.90 -19.73
CA PHE A 308 22.35 9.87 -19.75
C PHE A 308 22.59 10.93 -18.68
N SER A 309 22.27 12.18 -18.99
CA SER A 309 22.37 13.30 -18.06
C SER A 309 21.19 14.25 -18.18
N LEU A 310 20.66 14.71 -17.05
CA LEU A 310 19.83 15.90 -16.95
C LEU A 310 20.74 17.12 -16.80
N ARG A 311 21.04 17.77 -17.94
CA ARG A 311 21.97 18.89 -18.01
C ARG A 311 21.25 20.23 -17.98
N GLU A 312 21.66 21.07 -17.04
CA GLU A 312 21.38 22.50 -16.99
C GLU A 312 22.50 23.28 -17.69
N ASP A 313 22.14 24.14 -18.63
CA ASP A 313 23.08 25.05 -19.27
C ASP A 313 23.27 26.37 -18.49
N HIS A 314 24.04 27.31 -19.06
CA HIS A 314 24.32 28.61 -18.45
C HIS A 314 23.12 29.59 -18.47
N LEU A 315 22.02 29.22 -19.12
CA LEU A 315 20.77 29.98 -19.20
C LEU A 315 19.68 29.34 -18.32
N ASP A 316 20.06 28.44 -17.40
CA ASP A 316 19.18 27.66 -16.54
C ASP A 316 18.19 26.76 -17.33
N GLN A 317 18.49 26.44 -18.60
CA GLN A 317 17.66 25.54 -19.42
C GLN A 317 18.05 24.08 -19.19
N MET A 318 17.06 23.25 -18.88
CA MET A 318 17.25 21.82 -18.64
C MET A 318 17.02 20.99 -19.91
N SER A 319 17.93 20.06 -20.16
CA SER A 319 17.82 19.09 -21.25
C SER A 319 18.21 17.68 -20.81
N LEU A 320 17.52 16.69 -21.36
CA LEU A 320 17.93 15.29 -21.29
C LEU A 320 18.92 15.04 -22.42
N MET A 321 20.13 14.66 -22.06
CA MET A 321 21.22 14.39 -22.98
C MET A 321 21.76 12.98 -22.80
N TYR A 322 22.38 12.44 -23.84
CA TYR A 322 23.19 11.23 -23.79
C TYR A 322 24.59 11.51 -24.31
N PHE A 323 25.60 11.03 -23.58
CA PHE A 323 27.01 11.20 -23.89
C PHE A 323 27.68 9.83 -24.03
N LYS A 324 28.45 9.64 -25.10
CA LYS A 324 29.25 8.44 -25.33
C LYS A 324 30.46 8.80 -26.17
N ASP A 325 31.65 8.43 -25.71
CA ASP A 325 32.90 8.79 -26.34
C ASP A 325 33.00 10.31 -26.58
N GLN A 326 33.27 10.73 -27.83
CA GLN A 326 33.30 12.13 -28.24
C GLN A 326 31.95 12.65 -28.76
N GLN A 327 30.90 11.85 -28.68
CA GLN A 327 29.59 12.15 -29.24
C GLN A 327 28.57 12.50 -28.13
N ARG A 328 27.62 13.36 -28.50
CA ARG A 328 26.49 13.71 -27.63
C ARG A 328 25.20 13.82 -28.41
N LYS A 329 24.09 13.63 -27.72
CA LYS A 329 22.75 13.76 -28.28
C LYS A 329 21.81 14.44 -27.30
N SER A 330 21.07 15.44 -27.78
CA SER A 330 19.93 16.00 -27.05
C SER A 330 18.68 15.19 -27.37
N ILE A 331 17.97 14.74 -26.33
CA ILE A 331 16.80 13.86 -26.43
C ILE A 331 15.52 14.65 -26.16
N TYR A 332 15.53 15.50 -25.13
CA TYR A 332 14.36 16.25 -24.72
C TYR A 332 14.76 17.57 -24.07
N LYS A 333 13.97 18.63 -24.29
CA LYS A 333 14.14 19.94 -23.66
C LYS A 333 12.98 20.20 -22.71
N TYR A 334 13.31 20.57 -21.48
CA TYR A 334 12.32 20.76 -20.43
C TYR A 334 11.96 22.24 -20.25
N ARG A 335 10.69 22.50 -19.92
CA ARG A 335 10.20 23.81 -19.47
C ARG A 335 10.42 24.03 -17.98
N ALA A 336 10.45 22.95 -17.20
CA ALA A 336 10.66 22.95 -15.76
C ALA A 336 11.67 21.87 -15.39
N LYS A 337 12.45 22.08 -14.32
CA LYS A 337 13.55 21.17 -13.95
C LYS A 337 12.99 19.80 -13.49
N PRO A 338 13.23 18.70 -14.23
CA PRO A 338 12.94 17.37 -13.73
C PRO A 338 13.98 16.96 -12.68
N TYR A 339 13.63 16.01 -11.82
CA TYR A 339 14.54 15.51 -10.79
C TYR A 339 15.33 14.27 -11.20
N SER A 340 14.73 13.35 -11.96
CA SER A 340 15.39 12.12 -12.42
C SER A 340 14.83 11.63 -13.76
N ILE A 341 15.41 10.52 -14.23
CA ILE A 341 14.94 9.68 -15.33
C ILE A 341 15.07 8.21 -14.91
N ALA A 342 14.25 7.34 -15.47
CA ALA A 342 14.38 5.90 -15.31
C ALA A 342 15.01 5.29 -16.56
N VAL A 343 16.05 4.48 -16.39
CA VAL A 343 16.70 3.76 -17.49
C VAL A 343 16.70 2.27 -17.17
N SER A 344 16.22 1.46 -18.12
CA SER A 344 16.29 0.00 -18.11
C SER A 344 17.13 -0.49 -19.29
N LYS A 345 17.16 -1.79 -19.53
CA LYS A 345 17.95 -2.39 -20.63
C LYS A 345 17.49 -1.91 -22.01
N ASP A 346 16.20 -1.64 -22.17
CA ASP A 346 15.58 -1.35 -23.47
C ASP A 346 14.68 -0.12 -23.42
N LYS A 347 14.54 0.56 -22.27
CA LYS A 347 13.65 1.72 -22.16
C LYS A 347 14.24 2.85 -21.33
N LEU A 348 13.96 4.06 -21.78
CA LEU A 348 14.14 5.32 -21.07
C LEU A 348 12.76 5.90 -20.75
N VAL A 349 12.47 6.19 -19.48
CA VAL A 349 11.23 6.81 -19.03
C VAL A 349 11.54 8.12 -18.31
N PHE A 350 10.78 9.17 -18.59
CA PHE A 350 10.97 10.50 -18.00
C PHE A 350 9.66 11.29 -17.94
N VAL A 351 9.61 12.28 -17.05
CA VAL A 351 8.43 13.15 -16.89
C VAL A 351 8.41 14.22 -17.98
N GLY A 352 7.33 14.31 -18.75
CA GLY A 352 7.12 15.28 -19.80
C GLY A 352 6.81 16.70 -19.29
N ASN A 353 6.63 17.62 -20.25
CA ASN A 353 6.46 19.04 -19.94
C ASN A 353 5.07 19.42 -19.43
N ASN A 354 4.10 18.51 -19.51
CA ASN A 354 2.71 18.66 -19.09
C ASN A 354 2.37 17.72 -17.92
N ASN A 355 3.37 17.25 -17.18
CA ASN A 355 3.21 16.31 -16.05
C ASN A 355 2.69 14.91 -16.46
N GLU A 356 3.08 14.44 -17.63
CA GLU A 356 2.88 13.08 -18.15
C GLU A 356 4.15 12.22 -17.99
N LEU A 357 4.05 10.88 -17.96
CA LEU A 357 5.24 10.02 -18.15
C LEU A 357 5.37 9.65 -19.62
N LEU A 358 6.56 9.90 -20.17
CA LEU A 358 6.94 9.55 -21.52
C LEU A 358 7.96 8.41 -21.49
N GLN A 359 7.90 7.53 -22.48
CA GLN A 359 8.86 6.46 -22.68
C GLN A 359 9.47 6.49 -24.08
N VAL A 360 10.72 6.05 -24.18
CA VAL A 360 11.47 5.87 -25.42
C VAL A 360 12.14 4.50 -25.36
N GLU A 361 11.89 3.66 -26.36
CA GLU A 361 12.65 2.42 -26.55
C GLU A 361 14.12 2.76 -26.82
N LEU A 362 15.05 1.97 -26.30
CA LEU A 362 16.49 2.17 -26.43
C LEU A 362 17.12 1.06 -27.26
N SER A 363 18.03 1.46 -28.14
CA SER A 363 18.92 0.56 -28.87
C SER A 363 20.34 0.64 -28.33
N ASP A 364 21.22 -0.23 -28.80
CA ASP A 364 22.64 -0.20 -28.40
C ASP A 364 23.32 1.12 -28.85
N ASP A 365 22.97 1.64 -30.02
CA ASP A 365 23.49 2.91 -30.54
C ASP A 365 22.49 4.06 -30.36
N VAL A 366 22.38 4.52 -29.12
CA VAL A 366 21.56 5.67 -28.71
C VAL A 366 21.91 6.94 -29.49
N VAL A 367 23.17 7.14 -29.90
CA VAL A 367 23.61 8.38 -30.56
C VAL A 367 23.01 8.52 -31.95
N SER A 368 22.95 7.45 -32.73
CA SER A 368 22.35 7.47 -34.08
C SER A 368 20.84 7.24 -34.09
N GLN A 369 20.28 6.64 -33.03
CA GLN A 369 18.87 6.23 -32.95
C GLN A 369 17.85 7.37 -33.14
N ASN A 370 16.76 7.19 -33.89
CA ASN A 370 15.68 8.17 -33.88
C ASN A 370 14.88 8.10 -32.56
N MET A 371 14.96 9.15 -31.73
CA MET A 371 14.30 9.21 -30.43
C MET A 371 12.91 9.83 -30.58
N LYS A 372 11.86 9.00 -30.47
CA LYS A 372 10.46 9.46 -30.48
C LYS A 372 9.76 9.04 -29.18
N PRO A 373 9.58 9.98 -28.23
CA PRO A 373 8.84 9.70 -27.01
C PRO A 373 7.40 9.31 -27.29
N SER A 374 6.92 8.32 -26.58
CA SER A 374 5.52 7.87 -26.56
C SER A 374 4.95 8.03 -25.15
N LEU A 375 3.63 8.17 -25.06
CA LEU A 375 2.96 8.35 -23.77
C LEU A 375 2.91 7.01 -23.01
N LEU A 376 3.48 6.98 -21.81
CA LEU A 376 3.34 5.86 -20.87
C LEU A 376 2.21 6.12 -19.87
N LEU A 377 2.15 7.32 -19.30
CA LEU A 377 1.09 7.75 -18.39
C LEU A 377 0.62 9.16 -18.76
N ALA A 378 -0.69 9.34 -18.90
CA ALA A 378 -1.30 10.65 -19.18
C ALA A 378 -0.98 11.68 -18.08
N PRO A 379 -1.12 12.99 -18.36
CA PRO A 379 -0.98 14.04 -17.35
C PRO A 379 -1.76 13.75 -16.07
N GLN A 380 -1.09 13.89 -14.92
CA GLN A 380 -1.69 13.64 -13.61
C GLN A 380 -2.08 14.94 -12.89
N ALA A 381 -3.05 14.86 -11.98
CA ALA A 381 -3.46 15.99 -11.14
C ALA A 381 -2.44 16.30 -10.02
N ALA A 382 -1.76 15.27 -9.53
CA ALA A 382 -0.58 15.41 -8.69
C ALA A 382 0.68 15.46 -9.56
N LYS A 383 1.65 16.30 -9.20
CA LYS A 383 2.95 16.31 -9.88
C LYS A 383 3.63 14.93 -9.76
N ILE A 384 4.07 14.37 -10.89
CA ILE A 384 4.89 13.16 -10.96
C ILE A 384 6.35 13.60 -10.92
N ASP A 385 7.14 12.95 -10.08
CA ASP A 385 8.58 13.19 -9.94
C ASP A 385 9.33 11.87 -9.74
N ASP A 386 10.64 11.92 -9.91
CA ASP A 386 11.58 10.85 -9.60
C ASP A 386 11.30 9.49 -10.27
N PRO A 387 11.00 9.37 -11.59
CA PRO A 387 10.88 8.05 -12.20
C PRO A 387 12.21 7.28 -12.08
N LEU A 388 12.18 6.05 -11.59
CA LEU A 388 13.35 5.17 -11.46
C LEU A 388 12.99 3.71 -11.79
N PHE A 389 13.85 3.03 -12.54
CA PHE A 389 13.75 1.58 -12.70
C PHE A 389 14.56 0.91 -11.59
N LEU A 390 13.89 0.16 -10.73
CA LEU A 390 14.48 -0.53 -9.60
C LEU A 390 14.03 -2.00 -9.66
N GLU A 391 14.99 -2.93 -9.65
CA GLU A 391 14.71 -4.38 -9.78
C GLU A 391 13.79 -4.73 -10.99
N SER A 392 13.91 -4.00 -12.10
CA SER A 392 13.11 -4.13 -13.34
C SER A 392 11.68 -3.58 -13.30
N GLU A 393 11.30 -2.89 -12.22
CA GLU A 393 10.00 -2.25 -12.08
C GLU A 393 10.16 -0.73 -12.12
N LEU A 394 9.20 -0.03 -12.73
CA LEU A 394 9.20 1.44 -12.73
C LEU A 394 8.49 1.94 -11.48
N TYR A 395 9.22 2.73 -10.70
CA TYR A 395 8.76 3.50 -9.56
C TYR A 395 8.72 4.98 -9.91
N PHE A 396 7.82 5.73 -9.29
CA PHE A 396 7.80 7.19 -9.34
C PHE A 396 7.13 7.76 -8.10
N SER A 397 7.50 8.98 -7.73
CA SER A 397 6.88 9.70 -6.62
C SER A 397 5.79 10.65 -7.10
N THR A 398 4.80 10.92 -6.25
CA THR A 398 3.75 11.90 -6.54
C THR A 398 3.55 12.90 -5.41
N GLY A 399 3.20 14.14 -5.77
CA GLY A 399 2.77 15.19 -4.85
C GLY A 399 3.03 16.63 -5.32
N ASN A 400 2.14 17.57 -4.96
CA ASN A 400 2.17 18.93 -5.51
C ASN A 400 3.23 19.84 -4.86
N SER A 401 3.09 20.11 -3.55
CA SER A 401 4.05 20.91 -2.78
C SER A 401 5.13 20.07 -2.11
N SER A 402 4.85 18.78 -1.94
CA SER A 402 5.74 17.82 -1.31
C SER A 402 5.51 16.44 -1.94
N LYS A 403 6.59 15.73 -2.27
CA LYS A 403 6.56 14.32 -2.65
C LYS A 403 6.22 13.53 -1.38
N MET A 404 5.10 12.80 -1.38
CA MET A 404 4.59 12.12 -0.18
C MET A 404 4.27 10.65 -0.41
N VAL A 405 4.17 10.24 -1.68
CA VAL A 405 3.79 8.90 -2.10
C VAL A 405 4.80 8.40 -3.11
N ILE A 406 5.18 7.13 -3.03
CA ILE A 406 5.89 6.42 -4.10
C ILE A 406 4.96 5.33 -4.62
N ASP A 407 4.80 5.33 -5.93
CA ASP A 407 4.02 4.36 -6.68
C ASP A 407 4.93 3.45 -7.53
N SER A 408 4.50 2.22 -7.80
CA SER A 408 5.14 1.25 -8.69
C SER A 408 4.16 0.78 -9.77
N SER A 409 4.69 0.34 -10.91
CA SER A 409 3.95 -0.16 -12.08
C SER A 409 3.87 -1.70 -12.20
N SER A 410 4.39 -2.43 -11.22
CA SER A 410 4.49 -3.88 -11.25
C SER A 410 3.22 -4.64 -10.86
N GLY A 411 3.04 -5.80 -11.49
CA GLY A 411 1.81 -6.59 -11.50
C GLY A 411 1.73 -7.76 -10.51
N ASN A 412 2.58 -7.85 -9.49
CA ASN A 412 2.50 -8.93 -8.49
C ASN A 412 2.60 -8.39 -7.07
N PHE A 413 1.48 -7.90 -6.51
CA PHE A 413 1.41 -7.60 -5.09
C PHE A 413 0.01 -7.78 -4.50
N ASN A 414 -0.02 -8.27 -3.26
CA ASN A 414 -1.20 -8.33 -2.41
C ASN A 414 -1.51 -6.93 -1.85
N TYR A 415 -2.71 -6.45 -2.13
CA TYR A 415 -3.19 -5.15 -1.71
C TYR A 415 -3.78 -5.21 -0.29
N SER A 416 -3.57 -4.14 0.47
CA SER A 416 -4.34 -3.78 1.65
C SER A 416 -4.75 -2.31 1.48
N LEU A 417 -6.04 -2.00 1.64
CA LEU A 417 -6.67 -0.70 1.40
C LEU A 417 -6.47 0.34 2.53
N GLU A 418 -5.44 0.19 3.36
CA GLU A 418 -5.31 1.04 4.54
C GLU A 418 -5.02 2.52 4.22
N ASN A 419 -4.69 2.84 2.96
CA ASN A 419 -4.25 4.18 2.57
C ASN A 419 -5.22 4.80 1.55
N GLY A 420 -6.12 5.66 2.03
CA GLY A 420 -7.05 6.42 1.18
C GLY A 420 -8.54 6.15 1.42
N VAL A 421 -8.91 5.55 2.56
CA VAL A 421 -10.31 5.26 2.89
C VAL A 421 -11.13 6.55 2.92
N ARG A 422 -12.11 6.65 2.03
CA ARG A 422 -13.06 7.76 1.94
C ARG A 422 -14.26 7.54 2.85
N ASP A 423 -14.82 6.34 2.78
CA ASP A 423 -15.98 5.95 3.56
C ASP A 423 -15.99 4.44 3.81
N PHE A 424 -16.76 4.00 4.79
CA PHE A 424 -16.97 2.58 5.05
C PHE A 424 -18.35 2.34 5.67
N THR A 425 -18.87 1.13 5.55
CA THR A 425 -20.08 0.68 6.26
C THR A 425 -19.94 -0.76 6.71
N TYR A 426 -20.61 -1.12 7.81
CA TYR A 426 -20.71 -2.50 8.26
C TYR A 426 -22.19 -2.89 8.30
N THR A 427 -22.54 -3.87 7.47
CA THR A 427 -23.93 -4.23 7.22
C THR A 427 -23.99 -5.73 6.96
N GLU A 428 -24.91 -6.45 7.62
CA GLU A 428 -25.11 -7.90 7.42
C GLU A 428 -23.82 -8.75 7.55
N GLY A 429 -22.95 -8.39 8.48
CA GLY A 429 -21.68 -9.09 8.69
C GLY A 429 -20.58 -8.73 7.68
N MET A 430 -20.84 -7.77 6.78
CA MET A 430 -19.93 -7.34 5.73
C MET A 430 -19.45 -5.91 5.96
N LEU A 431 -18.13 -5.73 6.07
CA LEU A 431 -17.49 -4.42 6.08
C LEU A 431 -17.19 -4.01 4.64
N SER A 432 -17.89 -3.03 4.11
CA SER A 432 -17.65 -2.46 2.78
C SER A 432 -16.89 -1.16 2.91
N VAL A 433 -15.76 -1.04 2.21
CA VAL A 433 -14.82 0.09 2.30
C VAL A 433 -14.73 0.74 0.93
N LEU A 434 -14.92 2.05 0.87
CA LEU A 434 -14.65 2.87 -0.29
C LEU A 434 -13.33 3.62 -0.07
N ALA A 435 -12.36 3.38 -0.93
CA ALA A 435 -11.09 4.10 -0.95
C ALA A 435 -10.93 4.87 -2.26
N PHE A 436 -10.21 5.99 -2.19
CA PHE A 436 -9.82 6.75 -3.37
C PHE A 436 -8.50 6.23 -3.91
N THR A 437 -8.40 6.08 -5.23
CA THR A 437 -7.14 5.76 -5.93
C THR A 437 -6.69 6.98 -6.73
N ASN A 438 -5.50 6.92 -7.32
CA ASN A 438 -4.96 8.03 -8.13
C ASN A 438 -5.88 8.42 -9.31
N THR A 439 -6.62 7.46 -9.87
CA THR A 439 -7.44 7.62 -11.08
C THR A 439 -8.93 7.38 -10.87
N GLY A 440 -9.37 7.05 -9.64
CA GLY A 440 -10.76 6.73 -9.35
C GLY A 440 -10.95 6.16 -7.95
N TYR A 441 -11.51 4.96 -7.87
CA TYR A 441 -11.94 4.35 -6.61
C TYR A 441 -11.64 2.86 -6.53
N ALA A 442 -11.50 2.41 -5.30
CA ALA A 442 -11.40 1.01 -4.91
C ALA A 442 -12.47 0.70 -3.87
N ILE A 443 -13.06 -0.49 -3.97
CA ILE A 443 -14.07 -0.99 -3.05
C ILE A 443 -13.63 -2.36 -2.58
N GLU A 444 -13.42 -2.53 -1.29
CA GLU A 444 -13.25 -3.87 -0.70
C GLU A 444 -14.44 -4.21 0.19
N GLN A 445 -14.84 -5.47 0.13
CA GLN A 445 -15.81 -6.03 1.05
C GLN A 445 -15.13 -7.12 1.84
N LEU A 446 -15.23 -7.03 3.17
CA LEU A 446 -14.65 -7.97 4.11
C LEU A 446 -15.77 -8.69 4.86
N LYS A 447 -15.64 -10.00 5.00
CA LYS A 447 -16.47 -10.84 5.87
C LYS A 447 -15.55 -11.63 6.78
N ASP A 448 -15.82 -11.63 8.08
CA ASP A 448 -14.97 -12.27 9.10
C ASP A 448 -13.49 -11.83 9.03
N ASN A 449 -13.25 -10.54 8.75
CA ASN A 449 -11.94 -9.93 8.51
C ASN A 449 -11.16 -10.51 7.31
N LYS A 450 -11.85 -11.15 6.36
CA LYS A 450 -11.27 -11.62 5.10
C LYS A 450 -11.90 -10.87 3.94
N VAL A 451 -11.08 -10.38 3.00
CA VAL A 451 -11.57 -9.79 1.76
C VAL A 451 -12.32 -10.87 0.96
N VAL A 452 -13.60 -10.62 0.69
CA VAL A 452 -14.48 -11.50 -0.11
C VAL A 452 -14.75 -10.93 -1.49
N SER A 453 -14.62 -9.61 -1.66
CA SER A 453 -14.77 -8.92 -2.93
C SER A 453 -13.84 -7.71 -2.95
N SER A 454 -13.25 -7.43 -4.13
CA SER A 454 -12.49 -6.22 -4.36
C SER A 454 -12.73 -5.73 -5.79
N VAL A 455 -13.13 -4.47 -5.93
CA VAL A 455 -13.49 -3.85 -7.20
C VAL A 455 -12.74 -2.53 -7.34
N TYR A 456 -12.12 -2.32 -8.50
CA TYR A 456 -11.38 -1.10 -8.83
C TYR A 456 -11.90 -0.51 -10.12
N PHE A 457 -12.04 0.81 -10.16
CA PHE A 457 -12.47 1.50 -11.37
C PHE A 457 -11.97 2.93 -11.43
N ASP A 458 -11.54 3.33 -12.62
CA ASP A 458 -11.18 4.72 -12.91
C ASP A 458 -12.45 5.55 -13.03
N SER A 459 -12.44 6.75 -12.45
CA SER A 459 -13.60 7.62 -12.47
C SER A 459 -13.24 9.07 -12.22
N ILE A 460 -13.92 9.96 -12.95
CA ILE A 460 -13.93 11.40 -12.66
C ILE A 460 -15.04 11.78 -11.68
N LEU A 461 -15.90 10.83 -11.28
CA LEU A 461 -16.98 11.08 -10.33
C LEU A 461 -16.41 11.46 -8.96
N ASN A 462 -17.10 12.33 -8.23
CA ASN A 462 -16.71 12.69 -6.86
C ASN A 462 -17.56 11.89 -5.86
N LEU A 463 -17.28 10.58 -5.80
CA LEU A 463 -17.88 9.65 -4.84
C LEU A 463 -17.26 9.86 -3.46
N ARG A 464 -18.12 9.84 -2.44
CA ARG A 464 -17.80 10.16 -1.05
C ARG A 464 -18.39 9.17 -0.07
N GLN A 465 -19.39 8.40 -0.47
CA GLN A 465 -20.16 7.54 0.42
C GLN A 465 -20.35 6.15 -0.19
N ILE A 466 -20.39 5.15 0.67
CA ILE A 466 -20.68 3.76 0.33
C ILE A 466 -21.79 3.20 1.21
N ALA A 467 -22.71 2.47 0.59
CA ALA A 467 -23.72 1.68 1.25
C ALA A 467 -23.75 0.26 0.66
N TYR A 468 -24.04 -0.72 1.51
CA TYR A 468 -24.30 -2.09 1.11
C TYR A 468 -25.78 -2.38 1.37
N PHE A 469 -26.51 -2.80 0.35
CA PHE A 469 -27.95 -3.02 0.43
C PHE A 469 -28.32 -4.16 -0.51
N LYS A 470 -28.96 -5.21 0.03
CA LYS A 470 -29.40 -6.40 -0.72
C LYS A 470 -28.35 -6.99 -1.65
N ASP A 471 -27.18 -7.30 -1.10
CA ASP A 471 -26.05 -7.87 -1.83
C ASP A 471 -25.47 -6.98 -2.95
N GLU A 472 -25.83 -5.69 -2.96
CA GLU A 472 -25.34 -4.72 -3.93
C GLU A 472 -24.63 -3.54 -3.24
N VAL A 473 -23.63 -2.99 -3.94
CA VAL A 473 -22.89 -1.82 -3.48
C VAL A 473 -23.42 -0.57 -4.16
N TYR A 474 -23.78 0.41 -3.34
CA TYR A 474 -24.20 1.73 -3.77
C TYR A 474 -23.16 2.77 -3.38
N LEU A 475 -22.90 3.70 -4.29
CA LEU A 475 -21.90 4.75 -4.16
C LEU A 475 -22.57 6.10 -4.34
N ALA A 476 -22.26 7.05 -3.48
CA ALA A 476 -22.91 8.35 -3.46
C ALA A 476 -21.89 9.48 -3.53
N GLY A 477 -22.24 10.54 -4.26
CA GLY A 477 -21.36 11.67 -4.49
C GLY A 477 -22.09 12.95 -4.91
N ALA A 478 -21.33 13.99 -5.24
CA ALA A 478 -21.90 15.28 -5.65
C ALA A 478 -22.76 15.20 -6.93
N SER A 479 -22.55 14.16 -7.74
CA SER A 479 -23.19 13.95 -9.05
C SER A 479 -24.29 12.89 -9.04
N GLY A 480 -24.70 12.39 -7.87
CA GLY A 480 -25.76 11.38 -7.78
C GLY A 480 -25.44 10.19 -6.88
N ILE A 481 -26.34 9.22 -6.94
CA ILE A 481 -26.25 7.89 -6.34
C ILE A 481 -26.11 6.88 -7.47
N TYR A 482 -25.15 5.99 -7.34
CA TYR A 482 -24.74 5.02 -8.33
C TYR A 482 -24.80 3.63 -7.72
N LYS A 483 -25.18 2.64 -8.52
CA LYS A 483 -25.03 1.23 -8.20
C LYS A 483 -23.77 0.72 -8.88
N LEU A 484 -22.95 -0.06 -8.17
CA LEU A 484 -21.78 -0.68 -8.74
C LEU A 484 -22.17 -1.99 -9.43
N GLU A 485 -22.05 -2.03 -10.76
CA GLU A 485 -22.27 -3.23 -11.56
C GLU A 485 -20.93 -3.68 -12.17
N GLY A 486 -20.40 -4.80 -11.66
CA GLY A 486 -19.03 -5.22 -11.97
C GLY A 486 -18.03 -4.16 -11.52
N ASN A 487 -17.34 -3.52 -12.46
CA ASN A 487 -16.41 -2.42 -12.21
C ASN A 487 -16.93 -1.05 -12.71
N THR A 488 -18.24 -0.93 -12.96
CA THR A 488 -18.81 0.29 -13.54
C THR A 488 -19.87 0.88 -12.61
N PRO A 489 -19.74 2.15 -12.18
CA PRO A 489 -20.80 2.84 -11.45
C PRO A 489 -21.92 3.27 -12.43
N VAL A 490 -23.11 2.71 -12.24
CA VAL A 490 -24.32 3.01 -13.02
C VAL A 490 -25.20 3.98 -12.24
N LEU A 491 -25.56 5.11 -12.84
CA LEU A 491 -26.39 6.13 -12.17
C LEU A 491 -27.79 5.56 -11.86
N VAL A 492 -28.18 5.62 -10.59
CA VAL A 492 -29.51 5.23 -10.10
C VAL A 492 -30.37 6.46 -9.84
N SER A 493 -29.76 7.55 -9.33
CA SER A 493 -30.49 8.76 -8.99
C SER A 493 -29.59 9.99 -9.08
N GLU A 494 -30.14 11.11 -9.54
CA GLU A 494 -29.45 12.41 -9.58
C GLU A 494 -29.50 13.17 -8.23
N LEU A 495 -30.11 12.58 -7.20
CA LEU A 495 -30.13 13.17 -5.87
C LEU A 495 -28.72 13.48 -5.38
N GLN A 496 -28.54 14.64 -4.75
CA GLN A 496 -27.26 15.05 -4.17
C GLN A 496 -27.22 14.69 -2.68
N PRO A 497 -26.66 13.54 -2.31
CA PRO A 497 -26.63 13.05 -0.93
C PRO A 497 -25.81 13.97 -0.02
N VAL A 498 -26.40 14.29 1.12
CA VAL A 498 -25.69 14.69 2.34
C VAL A 498 -25.22 13.44 3.07
N GLU A 499 -26.07 12.42 3.18
CA GLU A 499 -25.76 11.11 3.79
C GLU A 499 -26.52 9.99 3.06
N LEU A 500 -25.84 8.89 2.74
CA LEU A 500 -26.43 7.67 2.20
C LEU A 500 -26.34 6.59 3.29
N VAL A 501 -27.49 6.07 3.72
CA VAL A 501 -27.61 5.19 4.87
C VAL A 501 -28.25 3.89 4.45
N SER A 502 -27.66 2.76 4.88
CA SER A 502 -28.26 1.43 4.74
C SER A 502 -27.97 0.58 5.96
N ASN A 503 -28.91 -0.29 6.32
CA ASN A 503 -28.70 -1.38 7.26
C ASN A 503 -28.89 -2.77 6.60
N GLY A 504 -28.97 -2.83 5.27
CA GLY A 504 -29.21 -4.07 4.50
C GLY A 504 -30.69 -4.32 4.22
N SER A 505 -31.56 -3.99 5.18
CA SER A 505 -33.02 -4.12 5.06
C SER A 505 -33.73 -2.85 4.59
N CYS A 506 -33.13 -1.68 4.82
CA CYS A 506 -33.59 -0.37 4.35
C CYS A 506 -32.42 0.43 3.80
N MET A 507 -32.72 1.38 2.91
CA MET A 507 -31.76 2.35 2.42
C MET A 507 -32.45 3.70 2.27
N ILE A 508 -31.90 4.74 2.92
CA ILE A 508 -32.39 6.11 2.83
C ILE A 508 -31.27 7.06 2.40
N VAL A 509 -31.64 8.16 1.79
CA VAL A 509 -30.73 9.26 1.49
C VAL A 509 -31.23 10.55 2.13
N GLU A 510 -30.37 11.20 2.89
CA GLU A 510 -30.53 12.58 3.31
C GLU A 510 -30.03 13.50 2.20
N THR A 511 -30.84 14.48 1.81
CA THR A 511 -30.44 15.56 0.90
C THR A 511 -30.82 16.91 1.53
N LYS A 512 -30.46 18.01 0.87
CA LYS A 512 -30.92 19.35 1.29
C LYS A 512 -32.45 19.48 1.27
N ASP A 513 -33.12 18.69 0.44
CA ASP A 513 -34.56 18.74 0.25
C ASP A 513 -35.32 17.80 1.20
N GLY A 514 -34.63 17.01 2.00
CA GLY A 514 -35.21 16.09 2.98
C GLY A 514 -34.72 14.65 2.85
N ILE A 515 -35.48 13.72 3.43
CA ILE A 515 -35.21 12.28 3.44
C ILE A 515 -35.99 11.60 2.33
N PHE A 516 -35.28 10.75 1.59
CA PHE A 516 -35.85 9.89 0.56
C PHE A 516 -35.56 8.43 0.91
N ASP A 517 -36.56 7.58 0.75
CA ASP A 517 -36.49 6.14 0.99
C ASP A 517 -36.33 5.40 -0.34
N PHE A 518 -35.51 4.36 -0.36
CA PHE A 518 -35.30 3.57 -1.55
C PHE A 518 -36.44 2.57 -1.74
N ASN A 519 -37.19 2.72 -2.84
CA ASN A 519 -38.27 1.80 -3.19
C ASN A 519 -37.75 0.77 -4.21
N ASP A 520 -37.52 -0.44 -3.72
CA ASP A 520 -37.03 -1.58 -4.51
C ASP A 520 -37.85 -1.85 -5.77
N GLY A 521 -39.17 -1.83 -5.66
CA GLY A 521 -40.07 -2.17 -6.76
C GLY A 521 -39.97 -1.20 -7.94
N SER A 522 -39.57 0.05 -7.67
CA SER A 522 -39.30 1.07 -8.68
C SER A 522 -37.82 1.35 -8.92
N SER A 523 -36.93 0.71 -8.14
CA SER A 523 -35.49 0.96 -8.11
C SER A 523 -35.13 2.46 -8.06
N ASN A 524 -35.86 3.23 -7.25
CA ASN A 524 -35.71 4.69 -7.18
C ASN A 524 -35.97 5.20 -5.76
N PHE A 525 -35.47 6.40 -5.46
CA PHE A 525 -35.64 7.09 -4.19
C PHE A 525 -36.91 7.94 -4.18
N GLN A 526 -37.79 7.70 -3.21
CA GLN A 526 -39.06 8.41 -3.02
C GLN A 526 -38.99 9.29 -1.78
N LYS A 527 -39.41 10.55 -1.91
CA LYS A 527 -39.37 11.49 -0.80
C LYS A 527 -40.38 11.11 0.28
N ILE A 528 -39.92 10.94 1.51
CA ILE A 528 -40.78 10.60 2.66
C ILE A 528 -40.93 11.75 3.65
N LEU A 529 -39.95 12.67 3.72
CA LEU A 529 -40.02 13.81 4.62
C LEU A 529 -39.18 14.99 4.12
N THR A 530 -39.76 16.18 4.01
CA THR A 530 -39.05 17.40 3.58
C THR A 530 -38.12 17.97 4.66
N GLN A 531 -38.45 17.79 5.95
CA GLN A 531 -37.74 18.41 7.06
C GLN A 531 -36.92 17.41 7.90
N GLY A 532 -36.57 16.26 7.34
CA GLY A 532 -35.71 15.29 8.04
C GLY A 532 -34.22 15.62 7.88
N TRP A 533 -33.40 15.15 8.82
CA TRP A 533 -31.94 15.32 8.82
C TRP A 533 -31.26 14.36 9.80
N ARG A 534 -29.92 14.30 9.76
CA ARG A 534 -29.11 13.39 10.60
C ARG A 534 -29.56 11.94 10.41
N ALA A 535 -29.63 11.50 9.17
CA ALA A 535 -29.94 10.11 8.86
C ALA A 535 -28.83 9.17 9.40
N PHE A 536 -29.21 8.03 9.97
CA PHE A 536 -28.28 7.00 10.43
C PHE A 536 -28.95 5.62 10.43
N ALA A 537 -28.13 4.57 10.38
CA ALA A 537 -28.61 3.19 10.40
C ALA A 537 -28.75 2.70 11.85
N SER A 538 -29.75 1.84 12.07
CA SER A 538 -29.84 0.97 13.26
C SER A 538 -29.94 -0.49 12.82
N GLU A 539 -29.75 -1.41 13.74
CA GLU A 539 -29.90 -2.86 13.51
C GLU A 539 -31.24 -3.23 12.86
N LYS A 540 -32.32 -2.53 13.20
CA LYS A 540 -33.68 -2.87 12.75
C LYS A 540 -34.20 -2.01 11.61
N GLU A 541 -33.82 -0.74 11.57
CA GLU A 541 -34.41 0.24 10.66
C GLU A 541 -33.49 1.42 10.38
N CYS A 542 -33.87 2.25 9.40
CA CYS A 542 -33.18 3.48 9.06
C CYS A 542 -33.88 4.63 9.77
N LEU A 543 -33.10 5.41 10.51
CA LEU A 543 -33.59 6.44 11.40
C LEU A 543 -33.13 7.82 10.93
N PHE A 544 -33.90 8.85 11.27
CA PHE A 544 -33.56 10.24 11.04
C PHE A 544 -34.29 11.12 12.07
N VAL A 545 -33.87 12.37 12.21
CA VAL A 545 -34.55 13.35 13.07
C VAL A 545 -35.58 14.12 12.24
N ASP A 546 -36.82 14.21 12.69
CA ASP A 546 -37.82 15.13 12.14
C ASP A 546 -37.67 16.51 12.81
N LYS A 547 -37.33 17.56 12.04
CA LYS A 547 -37.13 18.92 12.58
C LYS A 547 -38.38 19.52 13.21
N LEU A 548 -39.58 19.07 12.83
CA LEU A 548 -40.82 19.65 13.33
C LEU A 548 -41.15 19.15 14.74
N SER A 549 -41.04 17.84 14.96
CA SER A 549 -41.28 17.24 16.28
C SER A 549 -40.04 17.26 17.17
N ASP A 550 -38.84 17.41 16.56
CA ASP A 550 -37.55 17.21 17.20
C ASP A 550 -37.45 15.80 17.83
N GLU A 551 -37.94 14.80 17.09
CA GLU A 551 -37.90 13.40 17.47
C GLU A 551 -37.10 12.59 16.44
N ILE A 552 -36.44 11.53 16.90
CA ILE A 552 -35.87 10.50 16.03
C ILE A 552 -37.03 9.59 15.62
N THR A 553 -37.23 9.47 14.31
CA THR A 553 -38.31 8.68 13.73
C THR A 553 -37.76 7.69 12.71
N ASN A 554 -38.52 6.63 12.45
CA ASN A 554 -38.24 5.69 11.36
C ASN A 554 -38.85 6.14 10.02
N THR A 555 -38.67 5.33 8.97
CA THR A 555 -39.21 5.61 7.62
C THR A 555 -40.74 5.64 7.57
N LYS A 556 -41.44 5.04 8.55
CA LYS A 556 -42.90 5.13 8.71
C LYS A 556 -43.34 6.34 9.52
N ARG A 557 -42.41 7.19 9.97
CA ARG A 557 -42.62 8.36 10.83
C ARG A 557 -43.14 8.03 12.23
N GLU A 558 -42.84 6.83 12.70
CA GLU A 558 -43.09 6.44 14.10
C GLU A 558 -41.95 6.98 14.96
N SER A 559 -42.29 7.55 16.12
CA SER A 559 -41.33 8.09 17.07
C SER A 559 -40.58 6.98 17.79
N VAL A 560 -39.25 7.05 17.79
CA VAL A 560 -38.35 6.07 18.40
C VAL A 560 -37.71 6.62 19.66
N ALA A 561 -37.19 7.84 19.61
CA ALA A 561 -36.52 8.49 20.73
C ALA A 561 -36.52 10.01 20.57
N LYS A 562 -36.14 10.73 21.63
CA LYS A 562 -35.95 12.18 21.57
C LYS A 562 -34.47 12.55 21.75
N PRO A 563 -33.82 13.23 20.78
CA PRO A 563 -32.45 13.69 20.92
C PRO A 563 -32.34 14.71 22.05
N ILE A 564 -31.39 14.50 22.95
CA ILE A 564 -31.06 15.46 24.01
C ILE A 564 -30.05 16.52 23.55
N MET A 565 -29.42 16.31 22.39
CA MET A 565 -28.50 17.27 21.79
C MET A 565 -28.50 17.23 20.25
N THR A 566 -28.10 18.36 19.68
CA THR A 566 -27.95 18.57 18.24
C THR A 566 -26.58 18.11 17.74
N LYS A 567 -26.24 16.83 17.91
CA LYS A 567 -24.93 16.22 17.56
C LYS A 567 -25.06 15.02 16.63
N LEU A 568 -23.99 14.41 16.15
CA LEU A 568 -24.12 13.25 15.27
C LEU A 568 -24.69 12.05 16.04
N LEU A 569 -25.34 11.14 15.32
CA LEU A 569 -26.06 9.99 15.87
C LEU A 569 -25.52 8.70 15.27
N PHE A 570 -25.55 7.64 16.06
CA PHE A 570 -25.41 6.26 15.60
C PHE A 570 -26.07 5.34 16.62
N GLU A 571 -26.35 4.11 16.21
CA GLU A 571 -26.83 3.05 17.10
C GLU A 571 -25.70 2.04 17.33
N HIS A 572 -25.62 1.52 18.55
CA HIS A 572 -24.75 0.41 18.93
C HIS A 572 -25.44 -0.47 19.98
N GLN A 573 -25.52 -1.78 19.71
CA GLN A 573 -26.13 -2.79 20.59
C GLN A 573 -27.57 -2.43 21.05
N GLY A 574 -28.39 -1.93 20.14
CA GLY A 574 -29.78 -1.56 20.37
C GLY A 574 -29.98 -0.22 21.07
N LYS A 575 -28.90 0.53 21.34
CA LYS A 575 -28.96 1.85 21.98
C LYS A 575 -28.49 2.96 21.05
N ILE A 576 -29.13 4.12 21.15
CA ILE A 576 -28.80 5.29 20.33
C ILE A 576 -27.86 6.20 21.12
N TYR A 577 -26.80 6.63 20.46
CA TYR A 577 -25.78 7.49 21.06
C TYR A 577 -25.61 8.78 20.26
N HIS A 578 -25.34 9.85 21.00
CA HIS A 578 -24.75 11.05 20.45
C HIS A 578 -23.23 10.92 20.39
N TRP A 579 -22.62 11.46 19.34
CA TRP A 579 -21.19 11.66 19.35
C TRP A 579 -20.79 13.03 18.84
N HIS A 580 -19.73 13.58 19.42
CA HIS A 580 -19.24 14.91 19.10
C HIS A 580 -17.78 15.11 19.47
N LEU A 581 -17.16 16.11 18.85
CA LEU A 581 -15.80 16.50 19.17
C LEU A 581 -15.77 17.38 20.43
N SER A 582 -14.88 17.05 21.37
CA SER A 582 -14.53 17.85 22.53
C SER A 582 -13.02 18.07 22.54
N GLY A 583 -12.57 19.22 22.03
CA GLY A 583 -11.15 19.51 21.83
C GLY A 583 -10.50 18.61 20.77
N SER A 584 -9.52 17.80 21.19
CA SER A 584 -8.86 16.78 20.36
C SER A 584 -9.51 15.39 20.46
N LYS A 585 -10.46 15.22 21.38
CA LYS A 585 -11.13 13.95 21.66
C LYS A 585 -12.48 13.87 20.96
N THR A 586 -12.99 12.65 20.82
CA THR A 586 -14.38 12.39 20.45
C THR A 586 -15.10 11.77 21.63
N VAL A 587 -16.25 12.34 21.99
CA VAL A 587 -17.06 11.91 23.13
C VAL A 587 -18.33 11.25 22.61
N VAL A 588 -18.67 10.10 23.19
CA VAL A 588 -19.90 9.35 22.92
C VAL A 588 -20.78 9.40 24.17
N THR A 589 -22.04 9.78 24.00
CA THR A 589 -23.00 10.04 25.09
C THR A 589 -24.29 9.30 24.82
N ASP A 590 -24.81 8.58 25.82
CA ASP A 590 -26.10 7.89 25.74
C ASP A 590 -27.24 8.92 25.62
N ILE A 591 -28.17 8.70 24.68
CA ILE A 591 -29.27 9.63 24.42
C ILE A 591 -30.31 9.70 25.55
N GLU A 592 -30.49 8.59 26.30
CA GLU A 592 -31.52 8.48 27.33
C GLU A 592 -31.02 9.05 28.65
N THR A 593 -29.81 8.70 29.04
CA THR A 593 -29.24 9.10 30.33
C THR A 593 -28.46 10.42 30.27
N GLY A 594 -27.93 10.77 29.09
CA GLY A 594 -27.00 11.89 28.94
C GLY A 594 -25.61 11.64 29.51
N GLU A 595 -25.33 10.41 29.97
CA GLU A 595 -24.03 10.03 30.51
C GLU A 595 -23.03 9.72 29.40
N VAL A 596 -21.76 10.03 29.66
CA VAL A 596 -20.67 9.69 28.73
C VAL A 596 -20.47 8.18 28.73
N TYR A 597 -20.70 7.57 27.57
CA TYR A 597 -20.50 6.14 27.34
C TYR A 597 -19.02 5.82 27.15
N THR A 598 -18.32 6.60 26.32
CA THR A 598 -16.88 6.44 26.08
C THR A 598 -16.23 7.70 25.50
N GLU A 599 -14.90 7.80 25.62
CA GLU A 599 -14.07 8.84 25.02
C GLU A 599 -12.99 8.23 24.13
N ILE A 600 -12.86 8.76 22.92
CA ILE A 600 -11.79 8.43 21.97
C ILE A 600 -10.74 9.54 22.07
N ALA A 601 -9.48 9.16 22.26
CA ALA A 601 -8.36 10.10 22.41
C ALA A 601 -8.12 11.00 21.18
N GLU A 602 -8.66 10.59 20.03
CA GLU A 602 -8.48 11.23 18.73
C GLU A 602 -9.80 11.74 18.16
N ARG A 603 -9.70 12.61 17.14
CA ARG A 603 -10.85 13.10 16.38
C ARG A 603 -11.31 12.06 15.38
N VAL A 604 -12.60 11.73 15.42
CA VAL A 604 -13.26 10.98 14.34
C VAL A 604 -13.47 11.88 13.12
N LEU A 605 -13.11 11.37 11.95
CA LEU A 605 -13.17 12.04 10.65
C LEU A 605 -14.44 11.66 9.89
N ASN A 606 -14.74 12.43 8.85
CA ASN A 606 -15.84 12.19 7.90
C ASN A 606 -17.21 11.93 8.53
N LYS A 607 -17.40 12.32 9.79
CA LYS A 607 -18.69 12.23 10.48
C LYS A 607 -19.31 10.82 10.52
N LYS A 608 -18.50 9.75 10.54
CA LYS A 608 -19.01 8.38 10.57
C LYS A 608 -18.47 7.52 11.72
N MET A 609 -19.40 6.89 12.44
CA MET A 609 -19.17 5.81 13.39
C MET A 609 -20.17 4.70 13.05
N VAL A 610 -19.73 3.45 13.10
CA VAL A 610 -20.57 2.29 12.78
C VAL A 610 -20.39 1.23 13.85
N SER A 611 -21.50 0.65 14.31
CA SER A 611 -21.50 -0.53 15.17
C SER A 611 -20.85 -1.72 14.48
N TYR A 612 -19.96 -2.43 15.17
CA TYR A 612 -19.26 -3.61 14.66
C TYR A 612 -19.17 -4.68 15.75
N ASN A 613 -20.13 -5.59 15.76
CA ASN A 613 -20.27 -6.58 16.84
C ASN A 613 -20.29 -5.86 18.21
N ASP A 614 -19.36 -6.21 19.10
CA ASP A 614 -19.21 -5.60 20.43
C ASP A 614 -18.35 -4.33 20.45
N ASP A 615 -17.97 -3.83 19.28
CA ASP A 615 -17.04 -2.72 19.13
C ASP A 615 -17.62 -1.61 18.25
N ILE A 616 -16.92 -0.47 18.19
CA ILE A 616 -17.28 0.65 17.31
C ILE A 616 -16.15 0.86 16.31
N LEU A 617 -16.51 0.93 15.02
CA LEU A 617 -15.61 1.36 13.97
C LEU A 617 -15.78 2.85 13.69
N TYR A 618 -14.68 3.53 13.41
CA TYR A 618 -14.68 4.94 13.04
C TYR A 618 -13.53 5.27 12.08
N LEU A 619 -13.69 6.31 11.27
CA LEU A 619 -12.56 6.82 10.48
C LEU A 619 -11.68 7.70 11.37
N GLY A 620 -10.43 7.27 11.57
CA GLY A 620 -9.39 8.02 12.25
C GLY A 620 -8.31 8.50 11.28
N HIS A 621 -7.42 9.38 11.75
CA HIS A 621 -6.14 9.61 11.07
C HIS A 621 -5.11 8.64 11.63
N ASP A 622 -4.51 7.83 10.78
CA ASP A 622 -3.19 7.26 11.07
C ASP A 622 -2.17 8.07 10.33
N GLU A 623 -1.30 8.68 11.10
CA GLU A 623 -0.17 9.47 10.67
C GLU A 623 -0.31 10.33 9.39
N VAL A 624 -0.31 9.74 8.19
CA VAL A 624 -0.43 10.40 6.88
C VAL A 624 -1.85 10.34 6.27
N ASN A 625 -2.66 9.33 6.60
CA ASN A 625 -3.89 8.97 5.88
C ASN A 625 -5.08 8.64 6.79
N THR A 626 -6.23 8.37 6.17
CA THR A 626 -7.47 7.93 6.82
C THR A 626 -7.52 6.42 6.93
N SER A 627 -7.73 5.90 8.14
CA SER A 627 -7.85 4.46 8.42
C SER A 627 -9.13 4.16 9.20
N ILE A 628 -9.64 2.92 9.06
CA ILE A 628 -10.76 2.43 9.87
C ILE A 628 -10.18 1.94 11.19
N LYS A 629 -10.44 2.66 12.27
CA LYS A 629 -10.02 2.30 13.62
C LYS A 629 -11.14 1.58 14.36
N LYS A 630 -10.74 0.65 15.22
CA LYS A 630 -11.63 -0.13 16.08
C LYS A 630 -11.47 0.33 17.52
N LEU A 631 -12.56 0.86 18.10
CA LEU A 631 -12.65 1.15 19.52
C LEU A 631 -13.11 -0.12 20.25
N ILE A 632 -12.22 -0.70 21.04
CA ILE A 632 -12.53 -1.86 21.90
C ILE A 632 -13.22 -1.35 23.16
N LEU A 633 -14.47 -1.77 23.34
CA LEU A 633 -15.26 -1.49 24.53
C LEU A 633 -15.04 -2.65 25.52
N ASN A 634 -14.58 -2.33 26.74
CA ASN A 634 -14.24 -3.33 27.76
C ASN A 634 -15.44 -3.76 28.59
#